data_AF-A0A8S2D4J7-F1
#
_entry.id   AF-A0A8S2D4J7-F1
#
_cell.length_a   1.000
_cell.length_b   1.000
_cell.length_c   1.000
_cell.angle_alpha   90.00
_cell.angle_beta   90.00
_cell.angle_gamma   90.00
#
_symmetry.space_group_name_H-M   'P 1'
#
loop_
_entity.id
_entity.type
_entity.pdbx_description
1 polymer ?
#
loop_
_entity_poly.entity_id
_entity_poly.type
_entity_poly.pdbx_seq_one_letter_code
_entity_poly.pdbx_strand_id
1 'polypeptide(L)'
;MPADAYQQPYNQQQMPPNPYQQKFVSDDTPCAKEEKPPNMYQHELVSDDTPCAKEEKPPNIYQHEFASDDRPRFKRETPPDMYQHELVSDDTPCAKEEKPPNKLLELRLKTSAVLKTVPDKDTHVTSEEEAYYEECKQYYRVTRMPLVSISDGILSNNLQLTSAALKFAIDEDYNEFNIQEFLNKVCNILNINISDIDIRKIQEGCIVLELEFWKNIGAAIKRIKIQALYHSLTDKLLEEMGKLKVFFMFMGDIVSFANTQRFRKQIKLHLQWNRIYGIGHTYWNGALQDGQDRGPHPYYCPAGWKRYALHVSENYDEKFKGWCFCYHGTKFAYGLSILLSGLKPATATAHGQGIYASLSIVYVCHPRYSEVKKIESSEQNNFFRRGKYVQFVLQCRVHPSNIKRIRQETLGAGNTIIDPNVKNNIIEWVVDTKGKDIADFNDPDATIVCTGLMLRVTDNHPGLLPDSQWWHTSHLCNNKNCCALGIDHTVLKNQKINGDRCNIVHE
;
A
#
# COMPACT_ATOMS: atom_id res chain seq x y z
N MET A 1 22.20 -22.30 56.94
CA MET A 1 23.45 -22.37 56.16
C MET A 1 23.39 -21.24 55.13
N PRO A 2 24.39 -20.36 55.05
CA PRO A 2 24.32 -19.18 54.19
C PRO A 2 24.63 -19.54 52.74
N ALA A 3 23.98 -18.83 51.82
CA ALA A 3 24.15 -18.97 50.38
C ALA A 3 25.39 -18.18 49.92
N ASP A 4 26.35 -18.90 49.33
CA ASP A 4 27.54 -18.32 48.71
C ASP A 4 27.16 -17.61 47.40
N ALA A 5 27.45 -16.32 47.36
CA ALA A 5 27.37 -15.48 46.17
C ALA A 5 28.62 -15.70 45.31
N TYR A 6 28.45 -16.36 44.17
CA TYR A 6 29.48 -16.40 43.13
C TYR A 6 29.48 -15.08 42.34
N GLN A 7 30.45 -14.22 42.61
CA GLN A 7 30.86 -13.16 41.69
C GLN A 7 31.79 -13.77 40.64
N GLN A 8 31.44 -13.64 39.35
CA GLN A 8 32.38 -13.85 38.24
C GLN A 8 32.91 -12.50 37.73
N PRO A 9 34.19 -12.41 37.35
CA PRO A 9 34.79 -11.17 36.87
C PRO A 9 34.38 -10.86 35.41
N TYR A 10 34.00 -9.60 35.17
CA TYR A 10 33.82 -9.02 33.85
C TYR A 10 35.19 -8.89 33.15
N ASN A 11 35.44 -9.73 32.14
CA ASN A 11 36.50 -9.48 31.17
C ASN A 11 35.98 -8.53 30.09
N GLN A 12 36.47 -7.29 30.09
CA GLN A 12 36.29 -6.37 28.97
C GLN A 12 37.16 -6.85 27.79
N GLN A 13 36.54 -7.58 26.85
CA GLN A 13 37.14 -7.77 25.53
C GLN A 13 37.01 -6.47 24.74
N GLN A 14 38.14 -5.82 24.49
CA GLN A 14 38.24 -4.78 23.48
C GLN A 14 37.88 -5.38 22.12
N MET A 15 36.89 -4.78 21.45
CA MET A 15 36.58 -5.14 20.07
C MET A 15 37.73 -4.69 19.14
N PRO A 16 38.08 -5.48 18.12
CA PRO A 16 39.07 -5.07 17.13
C PRO A 16 38.56 -3.85 16.33
N PRO A 17 39.47 -2.98 15.84
CA PRO A 17 39.09 -1.83 15.04
C PRO A 17 38.46 -2.27 13.71
N ASN A 18 37.43 -1.51 13.32
CA ASN A 18 36.69 -1.63 12.08
C ASN A 18 37.61 -1.47 10.84
N PRO A 19 37.64 -2.40 9.87
CA PRO A 19 38.60 -2.36 8.75
C PRO A 19 38.24 -1.37 7.63
N TYR A 20 37.21 -0.54 7.78
CA TYR A 20 36.86 0.49 6.81
C TYR A 20 37.37 1.87 7.24
N GLN A 21 38.67 2.11 7.06
CA GLN A 21 39.24 3.46 6.98
C GLN A 21 39.83 3.67 5.59
N GLN A 22 39.11 4.45 4.77
CA GLN A 22 39.62 4.97 3.52
C GLN A 22 40.57 6.13 3.84
N LYS A 23 41.82 6.04 3.34
CA LYS A 23 42.87 7.06 3.52
C LYS A 23 42.40 8.42 2.99
N PHE A 24 42.30 9.41 3.86
CA PHE A 24 42.37 10.82 3.48
C PHE A 24 43.75 11.35 3.84
N VAL A 25 44.38 12.01 2.87
CA VAL A 25 45.61 12.77 3.03
C VAL A 25 45.22 14.09 3.69
N SER A 26 45.71 14.32 4.91
CA SER A 26 45.61 15.60 5.61
C SER A 26 46.92 16.36 5.41
N ASP A 27 46.85 17.56 4.87
CA ASP A 27 47.91 18.55 5.05
C ASP A 27 47.54 19.46 6.23
N ASP A 28 48.41 19.42 7.24
CA ASP A 28 48.34 20.17 8.48
C ASP A 28 48.68 21.65 8.28
N THR A 29 48.02 22.54 9.04
CA THR A 29 48.69 23.69 9.67
C THR A 29 47.94 24.10 10.95
N PRO A 30 48.61 24.21 12.12
CA PRO A 30 47.97 24.53 13.40
C PRO A 30 48.20 25.97 13.87
N CYS A 31 47.31 26.49 14.73
CA CYS A 31 47.48 27.50 15.81
C CYS A 31 46.10 28.10 16.14
N ALA A 32 45.71 28.52 17.34
CA ALA A 32 46.25 28.49 18.69
C ALA A 32 45.05 28.71 19.65
N LYS A 33 45.29 28.51 20.96
CA LYS A 33 44.34 28.69 22.07
C LYS A 33 44.13 30.18 22.44
N GLU A 34 43.07 30.41 23.23
CA GLU A 34 42.74 31.54 24.16
C GLU A 34 41.41 32.19 23.79
N GLU A 35 40.54 32.72 24.66
CA GLU A 35 40.30 32.66 26.11
C GLU A 35 38.80 33.05 26.29
N LYS A 36 38.22 32.79 27.46
CA LYS A 36 36.92 33.34 27.97
C LYS A 36 37.24 34.18 29.23
N PRO A 37 36.36 35.03 29.82
CA PRO A 37 35.02 35.57 29.46
C PRO A 37 34.96 37.11 29.82
N PRO A 38 33.89 37.81 30.32
CA PRO A 38 32.43 37.55 30.53
C PRO A 38 31.45 38.74 30.22
N ASN A 39 30.16 38.50 30.53
CA ASN A 39 29.01 39.41 30.79
C ASN A 39 28.25 40.02 29.58
N MET A 40 26.95 39.76 29.39
CA MET A 40 25.75 40.13 30.18
C MET A 40 25.30 41.57 29.93
N TYR A 41 24.28 41.77 29.09
CA TYR A 41 23.27 42.84 29.23
C TYR A 41 21.94 42.40 28.60
N GLN A 42 20.87 42.58 29.39
CA GLN A 42 19.47 42.55 28.99
C GLN A 42 19.11 43.84 28.26
N HIS A 43 18.15 43.79 27.34
CA HIS A 43 17.29 44.93 27.04
C HIS A 43 15.86 44.44 26.73
N GLU A 44 14.97 44.70 27.68
CA GLU A 44 13.56 44.97 27.40
C GLU A 44 13.46 46.42 26.88
N LEU A 45 12.69 46.64 25.82
CA LEU A 45 11.97 47.90 25.59
C LEU A 45 10.62 47.61 24.95
N VAL A 46 9.61 48.27 25.53
CA VAL A 46 8.18 48.26 25.22
C VAL A 46 7.84 49.60 24.53
N SER A 47 6.82 49.56 23.65
CA SER A 47 5.93 50.63 23.14
C SER A 47 6.53 51.73 22.21
N ASP A 48 5.83 52.40 21.27
CA ASP A 48 4.41 52.51 20.89
C ASP A 48 4.24 52.82 19.37
N ASP A 49 3.18 52.25 18.80
CA ASP A 49 2.19 52.72 17.81
C ASP A 49 2.41 53.81 16.71
N THR A 50 1.96 53.39 15.49
CA THR A 50 1.24 54.11 14.39
C THR A 50 1.99 54.81 13.23
N PRO A 51 1.37 54.98 12.03
CA PRO A 51 1.50 54.04 10.91
C PRO A 51 2.03 54.71 9.62
N CYS A 52 2.58 53.94 8.69
CA CYS A 52 2.74 54.39 7.30
C CYS A 52 2.38 53.27 6.33
N ALA A 53 1.29 53.52 5.60
CA ALA A 53 0.85 52.75 4.47
C ALA A 53 1.89 52.79 3.33
N LYS A 54 2.25 51.62 2.82
CA LYS A 54 2.74 51.46 1.44
C LYS A 54 2.07 50.24 0.83
N GLU A 55 1.35 50.48 -0.24
CA GLU A 55 0.82 49.47 -1.14
C GLU A 55 1.98 48.66 -1.73
N GLU A 56 2.00 47.35 -1.50
CA GLU A 56 2.79 46.41 -2.29
C GLU A 56 1.85 45.54 -3.12
N LYS A 57 2.08 45.58 -4.44
CA LYS A 57 1.41 44.77 -5.45
C LYS A 57 1.71 43.27 -5.25
N PRO A 58 0.79 42.37 -5.62
CA PRO A 58 1.03 40.93 -5.49
C PRO A 58 2.08 40.46 -6.52
N PRO A 59 2.89 39.45 -6.18
CA PRO A 59 3.90 38.90 -7.08
C PRO A 59 3.28 38.02 -8.18
N ASN A 60 3.89 38.13 -9.36
CA ASN A 60 3.56 37.44 -10.59
C ASN A 60 3.54 35.91 -10.46
N ILE A 61 2.51 35.32 -11.06
CA ILE A 61 2.41 33.91 -11.43
C ILE A 61 3.38 33.66 -12.59
N TYR A 62 4.32 32.73 -12.42
CA TYR A 62 5.10 32.18 -13.52
C TYR A 62 4.23 31.22 -14.33
N GLN A 63 3.80 31.63 -15.52
CA GLN A 63 3.31 30.71 -16.55
C GLN A 63 4.50 30.29 -17.42
N HIS A 64 4.76 28.99 -17.49
CA HIS A 64 5.66 28.41 -18.48
C HIS A 64 4.94 28.32 -19.82
N GLU A 65 5.28 29.21 -20.75
CA GLU A 65 5.00 29.04 -22.18
C GLU A 65 5.96 27.97 -22.73
N PHE A 66 5.41 26.87 -23.25
CA PHE A 66 6.16 25.96 -24.10
C PHE A 66 6.05 26.43 -25.55
N ALA A 67 7.21 26.80 -26.09
CA ALA A 67 7.41 27.10 -27.50
C ALA A 67 6.98 25.91 -28.38
N SER A 68 6.15 26.23 -29.38
CA SER A 68 5.80 25.34 -30.48
C SER A 68 7.01 25.12 -31.38
N ASP A 69 7.45 23.87 -31.47
CA ASP A 69 8.54 23.46 -32.37
C ASP A 69 7.99 23.16 -33.77
N ASP A 70 8.76 23.61 -34.76
CA ASP A 70 8.42 23.68 -36.17
C ASP A 70 8.74 22.38 -36.93
N ARG A 71 7.97 22.13 -38.00
CA ARG A 71 8.16 21.23 -39.18
C ARG A 71 7.52 19.83 -39.15
N PRO A 72 7.26 19.22 -40.34
CA PRO A 72 6.79 19.79 -41.60
C PRO A 72 5.49 19.11 -42.11
N ARG A 73 4.67 19.89 -42.83
CA ARG A 73 3.43 19.46 -43.49
C ARG A 73 3.70 18.52 -44.67
N PHE A 74 3.14 17.31 -44.63
CA PHE A 74 2.90 16.50 -45.82
C PHE A 74 1.59 16.94 -46.48
N LYS A 75 1.68 17.41 -47.73
CA LYS A 75 0.54 17.68 -48.61
C LYS A 75 -0.03 16.34 -49.10
N ARG A 76 -1.34 16.16 -49.00
CA ARG A 76 -2.10 15.18 -49.80
C ARG A 76 -3.04 15.96 -50.70
N GLU A 77 -2.88 15.74 -52.00
CA GLU A 77 -3.66 16.32 -53.07
C GLU A 77 -5.04 15.65 -53.15
N THR A 78 -6.09 16.45 -53.27
CA THR A 78 -7.41 16.05 -53.74
C THR A 78 -7.48 16.22 -55.27
N PRO A 79 -8.03 15.26 -56.03
CA PRO A 79 -8.42 15.49 -57.41
C PRO A 79 -9.84 16.09 -57.51
N PRO A 80 -10.17 16.79 -58.63
CA PRO A 80 -11.32 17.68 -58.72
C PRO A 80 -12.60 17.02 -59.28
N ASP A 81 -13.70 17.71 -59.03
CA ASP A 81 -15.09 17.46 -59.44
C ASP A 81 -15.29 17.19 -60.94
N MET A 82 -16.29 16.35 -61.24
CA MET A 82 -17.14 16.54 -62.42
C MET A 82 -18.44 15.74 -62.30
N TYR A 83 -19.59 16.44 -62.30
CA TYR A 83 -20.77 16.25 -63.15
C TYR A 83 -22.03 16.84 -62.50
N GLN A 84 -22.58 17.86 -63.16
CA GLN A 84 -23.98 18.26 -63.05
C GLN A 84 -24.78 17.41 -64.05
N HIS A 85 -25.97 16.93 -63.67
CA HIS A 85 -27.26 17.42 -64.20
C HIS A 85 -28.46 16.57 -63.73
N GLU A 86 -29.55 17.31 -63.58
CA GLU A 86 -30.95 16.95 -63.88
C GLU A 86 -31.88 16.33 -62.83
N LEU A 87 -32.93 17.13 -62.62
CA LEU A 87 -34.19 16.88 -61.96
C LEU A 87 -35.02 15.87 -62.79
N VAL A 88 -35.46 14.79 -62.15
CA VAL A 88 -36.64 14.04 -62.60
C VAL A 88 -37.47 13.69 -61.37
N SER A 89 -38.69 14.22 -61.35
CA SER A 89 -39.80 13.84 -60.50
C SER A 89 -40.32 12.47 -60.91
N ASP A 90 -40.57 11.57 -59.95
CA ASP A 90 -41.56 10.50 -60.13
C ASP A 90 -42.22 10.17 -58.79
N ASP A 91 -43.56 10.18 -58.84
CA ASP A 91 -44.49 9.75 -57.81
C ASP A 91 -44.54 8.22 -57.69
N THR A 92 -45.11 7.74 -56.57
CA THR A 92 -45.75 6.41 -56.32
C THR A 92 -44.91 5.37 -55.54
N PRO A 93 -45.49 4.51 -54.66
CA PRO A 93 -46.37 4.77 -53.52
C PRO A 93 -45.84 4.14 -52.20
N CYS A 94 -46.42 4.54 -51.07
CA CYS A 94 -46.17 4.01 -49.72
C CYS A 94 -46.31 2.48 -49.61
N ALA A 95 -45.20 1.80 -49.30
CA ALA A 95 -45.21 0.48 -48.66
C ALA A 95 -45.25 0.67 -47.14
N LYS A 96 -46.28 0.12 -46.49
CA LYS A 96 -46.35 0.01 -45.03
C LYS A 96 -45.34 -1.05 -44.58
N GLU A 97 -44.21 -0.61 -44.00
CA GLU A 97 -43.38 -1.47 -43.17
C GLU A 97 -44.11 -1.76 -41.86
N GLU A 98 -44.58 -2.99 -41.68
CA GLU A 98 -44.93 -3.51 -40.36
C GLU A 98 -43.65 -3.66 -39.54
N LYS A 99 -43.49 -2.80 -38.54
CA LYS A 99 -42.46 -2.96 -37.50
C LYS A 99 -42.63 -4.35 -36.86
N PRO A 100 -41.56 -5.16 -36.74
CA PRO A 100 -41.65 -6.43 -36.03
C PRO A 100 -42.03 -6.18 -34.56
N PRO A 101 -42.76 -7.11 -33.92
CA PRO A 101 -43.25 -6.92 -32.57
C PRO A 101 -42.09 -6.70 -31.58
N ASN A 102 -42.40 -5.86 -30.62
CA ASN A 102 -41.51 -5.16 -29.71
C ASN A 102 -40.83 -6.11 -28.69
N LYS A 103 -39.91 -6.96 -29.16
CA LYS A 103 -39.12 -7.90 -28.34
C LYS A 103 -38.35 -7.17 -27.22
N LEU A 104 -37.99 -5.91 -27.47
CA LEU A 104 -37.35 -5.01 -26.50
C LEU A 104 -38.29 -4.61 -25.35
N LEU A 105 -39.59 -4.45 -25.63
CA LEU A 105 -40.61 -4.09 -24.65
C LEU A 105 -40.97 -5.29 -23.75
N GLU A 106 -41.03 -6.49 -24.31
CA GLU A 106 -41.21 -7.73 -23.54
C GLU A 106 -40.01 -8.01 -22.61
N LEU A 107 -38.79 -7.77 -23.08
CA LEU A 107 -37.59 -7.85 -22.23
C LEU A 107 -37.66 -6.83 -21.09
N ARG A 108 -38.00 -5.56 -21.38
CA ARG A 108 -38.20 -4.52 -20.34
C ARG A 108 -39.28 -4.88 -19.31
N LEU A 109 -40.38 -5.51 -19.74
CA LEU A 109 -41.46 -5.94 -18.85
C LEU A 109 -41.05 -7.12 -17.95
N LYS A 110 -40.21 -8.04 -18.43
CA LYS A 110 -39.66 -9.14 -17.62
C LYS A 110 -38.64 -8.65 -16.59
N THR A 111 -37.77 -7.70 -16.95
CA THR A 111 -36.86 -7.07 -15.98
C THR A 111 -37.64 -6.28 -14.92
N SER A 112 -38.74 -5.63 -15.31
CA SER A 112 -39.65 -4.95 -14.38
C SER A 112 -40.30 -5.90 -13.37
N ALA A 113 -40.62 -7.15 -13.75
CA ALA A 113 -41.19 -8.13 -12.83
C ALA A 113 -40.19 -8.60 -11.76
N VAL A 114 -38.91 -8.76 -12.12
CA VAL A 114 -37.83 -9.08 -11.16
C VAL A 114 -37.59 -7.89 -10.21
N LEU A 115 -37.58 -6.66 -10.74
CA LEU A 115 -37.36 -5.43 -9.98
C LEU A 115 -38.51 -5.06 -9.03
N LYS A 116 -39.75 -5.51 -9.29
CA LYS A 116 -40.94 -5.23 -8.45
C LYS A 116 -40.90 -5.85 -7.05
N THR A 117 -39.92 -6.72 -6.77
CA THR A 117 -39.78 -7.40 -5.47
C THR A 117 -38.56 -6.92 -4.66
N VAL A 118 -37.79 -5.95 -5.18
CA VAL A 118 -36.62 -5.41 -4.47
C VAL A 118 -37.11 -4.51 -3.33
N PRO A 119 -36.76 -4.81 -2.06
CA PRO A 119 -37.18 -4.03 -0.91
C PRO A 119 -36.49 -2.66 -0.90
N ASP A 120 -37.28 -1.61 -0.69
CA ASP A 120 -36.94 -0.18 -0.64
C ASP A 120 -35.89 0.34 -1.64
N LYS A 121 -36.36 1.22 -2.54
CA LYS A 121 -35.51 2.13 -3.31
C LYS A 121 -34.91 3.16 -2.35
N ASP A 122 -33.88 2.77 -1.63
CA ASP A 122 -32.99 3.71 -0.96
C ASP A 122 -32.08 4.28 -2.05
N THR A 123 -32.55 5.37 -2.68
CA THR A 123 -32.26 5.70 -4.10
C THR A 123 -30.85 6.18 -4.37
N HIS A 124 -30.13 6.68 -3.37
CA HIS A 124 -28.83 7.32 -3.59
C HIS A 124 -27.72 6.71 -2.75
N VAL A 125 -26.56 6.62 -3.39
CA VAL A 125 -25.28 6.37 -2.73
C VAL A 125 -25.02 7.55 -1.79
N THR A 126 -24.48 7.30 -0.59
CA THR A 126 -24.14 8.42 0.31
C THR A 126 -22.98 9.24 -0.30
N SER A 127 -22.88 10.53 0.02
CA SER A 127 -21.77 11.36 -0.48
C SER A 127 -20.38 10.83 -0.11
N GLU A 128 -20.28 10.10 1.02
CA GLU A 128 -19.05 9.41 1.43
C GLU A 128 -18.73 8.21 0.54
N GLU A 129 -19.74 7.39 0.21
CA GLU A 129 -19.59 6.28 -0.72
C GLU A 129 -19.33 6.77 -2.16
N GLU A 130 -19.92 7.89 -2.59
CA GLU A 130 -19.65 8.49 -3.89
C GLU A 130 -18.18 8.89 -4.03
N ALA A 131 -17.62 9.57 -3.02
CA ALA A 131 -16.21 9.94 -3.01
C ALA A 131 -15.30 8.70 -3.05
N TYR A 132 -15.63 7.66 -2.26
CA TYR A 132 -14.90 6.39 -2.26
C TYR A 132 -14.97 5.69 -3.63
N TYR A 133 -16.15 5.65 -4.26
CA TYR A 133 -16.32 5.02 -5.56
C TYR A 133 -15.61 5.78 -6.68
N GLU A 134 -15.52 7.11 -6.62
CA GLU A 134 -14.72 7.85 -7.59
C GLU A 134 -13.22 7.52 -7.48
N GLU A 135 -12.69 7.35 -6.26
CA GLU A 135 -11.32 6.86 -6.06
C GLU A 135 -11.14 5.44 -6.63
N CYS A 136 -12.10 4.55 -6.42
CA CYS A 136 -12.09 3.20 -7.02
C CYS A 136 -12.14 3.26 -8.55
N LYS A 137 -12.89 4.20 -9.14
CA LYS A 137 -12.89 4.43 -10.59
C LYS A 137 -11.54 4.88 -11.12
N GLN A 138 -10.83 5.76 -10.40
CA GLN A 138 -9.48 6.16 -10.80
C GLN A 138 -8.53 4.95 -10.81
N TYR A 139 -8.58 4.09 -9.79
CA TYR A 139 -7.83 2.84 -9.77
C TYR A 139 -8.18 1.94 -10.98
N TYR A 140 -9.47 1.75 -11.25
CA TYR A 140 -9.96 0.96 -12.39
C TYR A 140 -9.54 1.56 -13.74
N ARG A 141 -9.56 2.89 -13.92
CA ARG A 141 -9.12 3.55 -15.16
C ARG A 141 -7.66 3.26 -15.48
N VAL A 142 -6.82 3.16 -14.45
CA VAL A 142 -5.38 2.85 -14.58
C VAL A 142 -5.15 1.36 -14.78
N THR A 143 -5.77 0.51 -13.97
CA THR A 143 -5.44 -0.92 -13.91
C THR A 143 -6.32 -1.80 -14.80
N ARG A 144 -7.48 -1.29 -15.23
CA ARG A 144 -8.55 -2.04 -15.89
C ARG A 144 -9.09 -3.21 -15.07
N MET A 145 -8.86 -3.22 -13.76
CA MET A 145 -9.35 -4.22 -12.81
C MET A 145 -10.15 -3.56 -11.69
N PRO A 146 -11.16 -4.23 -11.12
CA PRO A 146 -11.86 -3.71 -9.95
C PRO A 146 -10.94 -3.65 -8.74
N LEU A 147 -11.13 -2.65 -7.89
CA LEU A 147 -10.61 -2.70 -6.53
C LEU A 147 -11.42 -3.73 -5.73
N VAL A 148 -10.74 -4.74 -5.17
CA VAL A 148 -11.38 -5.80 -4.38
C VAL A 148 -11.18 -5.53 -2.89
N SER A 149 -12.29 -5.47 -2.15
CA SER A 149 -12.32 -5.36 -0.69
C SER A 149 -12.96 -6.61 -0.08
N ILE A 150 -12.39 -7.10 1.02
CA ILE A 150 -12.80 -8.38 1.61
C ILE A 150 -12.95 -8.20 3.11
N SER A 151 -14.12 -8.56 3.62
CA SER A 151 -14.39 -8.59 5.05
C SER A 151 -13.55 -9.63 5.76
N ASP A 152 -13.12 -9.29 6.97
CA ASP A 152 -12.36 -10.15 7.86
C ASP A 152 -13.07 -11.47 8.16
N GLY A 153 -14.40 -11.49 8.18
CA GLY A 153 -15.17 -12.71 8.41
C GLY A 153 -14.94 -13.79 7.35
N ILE A 154 -14.53 -13.41 6.14
CA ILE A 154 -14.14 -14.35 5.08
C ILE A 154 -12.75 -14.91 5.35
N LEU A 155 -11.81 -14.06 5.77
CA LEU A 155 -10.40 -14.45 5.95
C LEU A 155 -10.15 -15.19 7.28
N SER A 156 -10.95 -14.91 8.30
CA SER A 156 -10.78 -15.46 9.65
C SER A 156 -11.60 -16.73 9.87
N ASN A 157 -10.93 -17.78 10.36
CA ASN A 157 -11.58 -19.03 10.77
C ASN A 157 -12.52 -18.93 11.97
N ASN A 158 -12.48 -17.82 12.69
CA ASN A 158 -13.15 -17.69 13.98
C ASN A 158 -14.36 -16.75 13.96
N LEU A 159 -14.54 -15.96 12.89
CA LEU A 159 -15.70 -15.06 12.80
C LEU A 159 -16.90 -15.79 12.21
N GLN A 160 -18.06 -15.62 12.86
CA GLN A 160 -19.34 -16.06 12.32
C GLN A 160 -19.83 -15.02 11.30
N LEU A 161 -19.93 -15.42 10.03
CA LEU A 161 -20.57 -14.62 9.00
C LEU A 161 -22.10 -14.66 9.19
N THR A 162 -22.65 -13.51 9.59
CA THR A 162 -24.10 -13.27 9.68
C THR A 162 -24.73 -13.23 8.29
N SER A 163 -24.02 -12.63 7.33
CA SER A 163 -24.38 -12.57 5.92
C SER A 163 -23.17 -12.87 5.03
N ALA A 164 -23.43 -13.39 3.82
CA ALA A 164 -22.42 -13.58 2.78
C ALA A 164 -22.90 -12.83 1.55
N ALA A 165 -22.39 -11.61 1.40
CA ALA A 165 -22.76 -10.71 0.34
C ALA A 165 -21.60 -10.46 -0.63
N LEU A 166 -21.94 -10.24 -1.90
CA LEU A 166 -21.10 -9.56 -2.86
C LEU A 166 -21.70 -8.19 -3.14
N LYS A 167 -20.88 -7.16 -3.17
CA LYS A 167 -21.28 -5.83 -3.63
C LYS A 167 -20.43 -5.46 -4.84
N PHE A 168 -21.08 -5.08 -5.93
CA PHE A 168 -20.42 -4.60 -7.14
C PHE A 168 -20.76 -3.13 -7.34
N ALA A 169 -19.77 -2.33 -7.72
CA ALA A 169 -20.02 -1.01 -8.29
C ALA A 169 -19.55 -1.00 -9.74
N ILE A 170 -20.43 -0.54 -10.63
CA ILE A 170 -20.32 -0.71 -12.08
C ILE A 170 -20.40 0.66 -12.75
N ASP A 171 -19.47 0.92 -13.67
CA ASP A 171 -19.37 2.21 -14.40
C ASP A 171 -20.24 2.16 -15.67
N GLU A 172 -21.55 2.03 -15.48
CA GLU A 172 -22.58 2.02 -16.54
C GLU A 172 -23.73 2.98 -16.18
N ASP A 173 -24.45 3.45 -17.19
CA ASP A 173 -25.68 4.23 -17.00
C ASP A 173 -26.81 3.31 -16.51
N TYR A 174 -27.44 3.68 -15.40
CA TYR A 174 -28.54 2.92 -14.79
C TYR A 174 -29.72 2.65 -15.76
N ASN A 175 -30.04 3.59 -16.66
CA ASN A 175 -31.15 3.48 -17.59
C ASN A 175 -30.86 2.55 -18.78
N GLU A 176 -29.58 2.36 -19.11
CA GLU A 176 -29.13 1.50 -20.21
C GLU A 176 -28.69 0.11 -19.72
N PHE A 177 -28.48 -0.04 -18.42
CA PHE A 177 -27.92 -1.25 -17.84
C PHE A 177 -28.88 -2.43 -17.81
N ASN A 178 -28.48 -3.50 -18.48
CA ASN A 178 -29.18 -4.77 -18.46
C ASN A 178 -28.69 -5.65 -17.31
N ILE A 179 -29.34 -5.52 -16.14
CA ILE A 179 -28.99 -6.28 -14.93
C ILE A 179 -28.99 -7.79 -15.16
N GLN A 180 -29.92 -8.33 -15.95
CA GLN A 180 -30.01 -9.78 -16.18
C GLN A 180 -28.82 -10.29 -16.99
N GLU A 181 -28.43 -9.55 -18.03
CA GLU A 181 -27.26 -9.87 -18.83
C GLU A 181 -25.98 -9.77 -18.00
N PHE A 182 -25.85 -8.72 -17.18
CA PHE A 182 -24.73 -8.57 -16.26
C PHE A 182 -24.65 -9.74 -15.28
N LEU A 183 -25.75 -10.08 -14.61
CA LEU A 183 -25.79 -11.19 -13.66
C LEU A 183 -25.43 -12.51 -14.31
N ASN A 184 -25.92 -12.79 -15.52
CA ASN A 184 -25.54 -14.00 -16.26
C ASN A 184 -24.04 -14.05 -16.52
N LYS A 185 -23.43 -12.94 -16.95
CA LYS A 185 -21.98 -12.86 -17.21
C LYS A 185 -21.17 -13.02 -15.92
N VAL A 186 -21.50 -12.29 -14.86
CA VAL A 186 -20.82 -12.39 -13.57
C VAL A 186 -20.97 -13.77 -12.95
N CYS A 187 -22.17 -14.35 -12.95
CA CYS A 187 -22.40 -15.71 -12.48
C CYS A 187 -21.54 -16.73 -13.23
N ASN A 188 -21.43 -16.60 -14.56
CA ASN A 188 -20.56 -17.45 -15.37
C ASN A 188 -19.07 -17.26 -15.03
N ILE A 189 -18.60 -16.02 -14.88
CA ILE A 189 -17.21 -15.72 -14.51
C ILE A 189 -16.86 -16.28 -13.13
N LEU A 190 -17.76 -16.11 -12.16
CA LEU A 190 -17.57 -16.52 -10.77
C LEU A 190 -17.97 -17.97 -10.51
N ASN A 191 -18.47 -18.69 -11.52
CA ASN A 191 -19.03 -20.03 -11.43
C ASN A 191 -20.08 -20.18 -10.30
N ILE A 192 -21.06 -19.27 -10.29
CA ILE A 192 -22.17 -19.27 -9.32
C ILE A 192 -23.48 -19.47 -10.07
N ASN A 193 -24.39 -20.27 -9.51
CA ASN A 193 -25.73 -20.38 -10.09
C ASN A 193 -26.52 -19.10 -9.80
N ILE A 194 -27.17 -18.55 -10.81
CA ILE A 194 -27.98 -17.33 -10.64
C ILE A 194 -29.14 -17.52 -9.65
N SER A 195 -29.67 -18.74 -9.53
CA SER A 195 -30.70 -19.10 -8.53
C SER A 195 -30.21 -19.06 -7.09
N ASP A 196 -28.89 -19.00 -6.87
CA ASP A 196 -28.29 -18.92 -5.54
C ASP A 196 -28.15 -17.48 -5.03
N ILE A 197 -28.56 -16.50 -5.84
CA ILE A 197 -28.34 -15.07 -5.60
C ILE A 197 -29.66 -14.36 -5.45
N ASP A 198 -29.77 -13.58 -4.38
CA ASP A 198 -30.83 -12.59 -4.20
C ASP A 198 -30.25 -11.18 -4.37
N ILE A 199 -30.86 -10.36 -5.24
CA ILE A 199 -30.54 -8.93 -5.31
C ILE A 199 -31.16 -8.25 -4.09
N ARG A 200 -30.33 -7.68 -3.23
CA ARG A 200 -30.76 -6.95 -2.03
C ARG A 200 -31.02 -5.49 -2.29
N LYS A 201 -30.14 -4.84 -3.04
CA LYS A 201 -30.16 -3.40 -3.25
C LYS A 201 -29.62 -3.05 -4.63
N ILE A 202 -30.23 -2.03 -5.24
CA ILE A 202 -29.72 -1.35 -6.42
C ILE A 202 -29.79 0.15 -6.16
N GLN A 203 -28.67 0.86 -6.28
CA GLN A 203 -28.61 2.32 -6.09
C GLN A 203 -28.29 3.03 -7.40
N GLU A 204 -28.89 4.21 -7.60
CA GLU A 204 -28.70 5.05 -8.78
C GLU A 204 -27.41 5.89 -8.65
N GLY A 205 -26.73 6.12 -9.78
CA GLY A 205 -25.39 6.71 -9.85
C GLY A 205 -24.45 5.76 -10.60
N CYS A 206 -23.34 5.37 -9.96
CA CYS A 206 -22.63 4.16 -10.35
C CYS A 206 -23.50 2.97 -9.94
N ILE A 207 -23.79 2.03 -10.83
CA ILE A 207 -24.76 0.98 -10.49
C ILE A 207 -24.15 0.11 -9.39
N VAL A 208 -24.71 0.24 -8.18
CA VAL A 208 -24.28 -0.52 -7.01
C VAL A 208 -25.24 -1.69 -6.84
N LEU A 209 -24.74 -2.91 -7.04
CA LEU A 209 -25.49 -4.14 -6.87
C LEU A 209 -25.04 -4.86 -5.61
N GLU A 210 -25.95 -5.02 -4.64
CA GLU A 210 -25.73 -5.87 -3.48
C GLU A 210 -26.43 -7.21 -3.68
N LEU A 211 -25.65 -8.27 -3.68
CA LEU A 211 -26.07 -9.65 -3.90
C LEU A 211 -25.87 -10.44 -2.61
N GLU A 212 -26.90 -11.09 -2.10
CA GLU A 212 -26.77 -12.05 -1.00
C GLU A 212 -26.85 -13.47 -1.53
N PHE A 213 -25.94 -14.33 -1.07
CA PHE A 213 -25.94 -15.72 -1.47
C PHE A 213 -26.67 -16.62 -0.50
N TRP A 214 -27.36 -17.61 -1.07
CA TRP A 214 -27.78 -18.82 -0.38
C TRP A 214 -28.58 -18.56 0.89
N LYS A 215 -29.63 -17.73 0.83
CA LYS A 215 -30.40 -17.28 2.00
C LYS A 215 -30.76 -18.41 2.98
N ASN A 216 -31.04 -19.60 2.46
CA ASN A 216 -31.48 -20.79 3.20
C ASN A 216 -30.36 -21.80 3.56
N ILE A 217 -29.09 -21.44 3.35
CA ILE A 217 -27.96 -22.31 3.69
C ILE A 217 -27.32 -21.86 5.01
N GLY A 218 -26.92 -22.82 5.85
CA GLY A 218 -26.25 -22.54 7.12
C GLY A 218 -24.97 -21.71 6.96
N ALA A 219 -24.67 -20.87 7.96
CA ALA A 219 -23.57 -19.90 7.93
C ALA A 219 -22.20 -20.52 7.60
N ALA A 220 -21.92 -21.74 8.09
CA ALA A 220 -20.68 -22.45 7.81
C ALA A 220 -20.49 -22.76 6.31
N ILE A 221 -21.54 -23.19 5.62
CA ILE A 221 -21.48 -23.50 4.18
C ILE A 221 -21.41 -22.20 3.37
N LYS A 222 -22.16 -21.16 3.75
CA LYS A 222 -22.04 -19.81 3.13
C LYS A 222 -20.58 -19.35 3.15
N ARG A 223 -19.91 -19.53 4.28
CA ARG A 223 -18.50 -19.19 4.47
C ARG A 223 -17.55 -20.00 3.60
N ILE A 224 -17.70 -21.32 3.56
CA ILE A 224 -16.87 -22.18 2.70
C ILE A 224 -16.98 -21.75 1.25
N LYS A 225 -18.21 -21.47 0.77
CA LYS A 225 -18.42 -21.05 -0.61
C LYS A 225 -17.83 -19.68 -0.92
N ILE A 226 -18.00 -18.68 -0.05
CA ILE A 226 -17.43 -17.35 -0.27
C ILE A 226 -15.89 -17.35 -0.18
N GLN A 227 -15.31 -18.20 0.68
CA GLN A 227 -13.86 -18.43 0.73
C GLN A 227 -13.36 -19.11 -0.55
N ALA A 228 -14.08 -20.12 -1.06
CA ALA A 228 -13.73 -20.77 -2.32
C ALA A 228 -13.78 -19.76 -3.49
N LEU A 229 -14.81 -18.89 -3.50
CA LEU A 229 -14.90 -17.79 -4.45
C LEU A 229 -13.71 -16.83 -4.33
N TYR A 230 -13.36 -16.40 -3.11
CA TYR A 230 -12.19 -15.57 -2.87
C TYR A 230 -10.90 -16.19 -3.44
N HIS A 231 -10.67 -17.48 -3.17
CA HIS A 231 -9.50 -18.19 -3.69
C HIS A 231 -9.49 -18.34 -5.22
N SER A 232 -10.63 -18.17 -5.88
CA SER A 232 -10.74 -18.17 -7.35
C SER A 232 -10.47 -16.81 -8.00
N LEU A 233 -10.41 -15.71 -7.23
CA LEU A 233 -10.15 -14.36 -7.74
C LEU A 233 -8.68 -14.19 -8.19
N THR A 234 -8.38 -14.72 -9.37
CA THR A 234 -7.10 -14.51 -10.07
C THR A 234 -7.11 -13.19 -10.85
N ASP A 235 -5.93 -12.66 -11.19
CA ASP A 235 -5.81 -11.44 -12.02
C ASP A 235 -6.58 -11.55 -13.33
N LYS A 236 -6.55 -12.73 -13.97
CA LYS A 236 -7.34 -13.01 -15.18
C LYS A 236 -8.84 -12.85 -14.94
N LEU A 237 -9.35 -13.35 -13.81
CA LEU A 237 -10.76 -13.21 -13.45
C LEU A 237 -11.10 -11.74 -13.17
N LEU A 238 -10.23 -11.01 -12.45
CA LEU A 238 -10.41 -9.58 -12.19
C LEU A 238 -10.38 -8.76 -13.49
N GLU A 239 -9.56 -9.13 -14.46
CA GLU A 239 -9.56 -8.53 -15.80
C GLU A 239 -10.89 -8.77 -16.53
N GLU A 240 -11.44 -9.99 -16.49
CA GLU A 240 -12.77 -10.28 -17.04
C GLU A 240 -13.87 -9.47 -16.34
N MET A 241 -13.79 -9.29 -15.02
CA MET A 241 -14.71 -8.41 -14.27
C MET A 241 -14.56 -6.95 -14.69
N GLY A 242 -13.33 -6.49 -14.94
CA GLY A 242 -13.04 -5.17 -15.48
C GLY A 242 -13.66 -4.94 -16.86
N LYS A 243 -13.70 -5.97 -17.73
CA LYS A 243 -14.40 -5.89 -19.04
C LYS A 243 -15.91 -5.70 -18.89
N LEU A 244 -16.49 -6.07 -17.75
CA LEU A 244 -17.87 -5.79 -17.39
C LEU A 244 -18.05 -4.41 -16.72
N LYS A 245 -17.03 -3.55 -16.77
CA LYS A 245 -16.97 -2.24 -16.13
C LYS A 245 -17.18 -2.27 -14.62
N VAL A 246 -16.93 -3.42 -13.97
CA VAL A 246 -16.89 -3.49 -12.51
C VAL A 246 -15.61 -2.79 -12.07
N PHE A 247 -15.75 -1.67 -11.36
CA PHE A 247 -14.62 -0.91 -10.82
C PHE A 247 -14.39 -1.17 -9.33
N PHE A 248 -15.39 -1.73 -8.64
CA PHE A 248 -15.30 -2.10 -7.24
C PHE A 248 -16.03 -3.41 -6.96
N MET A 249 -15.43 -4.27 -6.14
CA MET A 249 -16.01 -5.50 -5.64
C MET A 249 -15.76 -5.62 -4.14
N PHE A 250 -16.82 -5.83 -3.36
CA PHE A 250 -16.70 -6.23 -1.96
C PHE A 250 -17.23 -7.63 -1.74
N MET A 251 -16.56 -8.39 -0.86
CA MET A 251 -17.00 -9.70 -0.41
C MET A 251 -17.08 -9.70 1.12
N GLY A 252 -18.23 -10.06 1.69
CA GLY A 252 -18.33 -10.21 3.14
C GLY A 252 -19.69 -9.94 3.74
N ASP A 253 -19.70 -9.66 5.04
CA ASP A 253 -20.89 -9.17 5.72
C ASP A 253 -21.13 -7.70 5.35
N ILE A 254 -22.30 -7.37 4.83
CA ILE A 254 -22.62 -6.00 4.40
C ILE A 254 -22.60 -5.00 5.57
N VAL A 255 -22.91 -5.47 6.79
CA VAL A 255 -22.80 -4.62 8.00
C VAL A 255 -21.33 -4.28 8.26
N SER A 256 -20.42 -5.24 8.02
CA SER A 256 -18.99 -4.98 8.12
C SER A 256 -18.52 -4.00 7.05
N PHE A 257 -19.08 -4.02 5.83
CA PHE A 257 -18.73 -3.06 4.77
C PHE A 257 -18.95 -1.62 5.20
N ALA A 258 -20.12 -1.31 5.78
CA ALA A 258 -20.43 0.03 6.27
C ALA A 258 -19.43 0.51 7.34
N ASN A 259 -18.90 -0.42 8.15
CA ASN A 259 -17.83 -0.13 9.10
C ASN A 259 -16.46 -0.02 8.40
N THR A 260 -16.16 -0.87 7.42
CA THR A 260 -14.93 -0.85 6.61
C THR A 260 -14.75 0.48 5.89
N GLN A 261 -15.83 1.07 5.37
CA GLN A 261 -15.85 2.40 4.75
C GLN A 261 -15.44 3.54 5.71
N ARG A 262 -15.47 3.31 7.03
CA ARG A 262 -15.02 4.29 8.02
C ARG A 262 -13.51 4.24 8.26
N PHE A 263 -12.82 3.15 7.91
CA PHE A 263 -11.38 3.02 8.08
C PHE A 263 -10.65 3.76 6.95
N ARG A 264 -9.75 4.67 7.34
CA ARG A 264 -8.94 5.59 6.51
C ARG A 264 -9.54 5.89 5.13
N LYS A 265 -10.49 6.84 5.09
CA LYS A 265 -11.09 7.36 3.84
C LYS A 265 -10.04 7.73 2.78
N GLN A 266 -8.83 8.16 3.18
CA GLN A 266 -7.75 8.53 2.27
C GLN A 266 -6.37 8.28 2.87
N ILE A 267 -5.47 7.64 2.10
CA ILE A 267 -4.03 7.62 2.40
C ILE A 267 -3.43 8.88 1.78
N LYS A 268 -3.19 9.90 2.61
CA LYS A 268 -2.54 11.13 2.16
C LYS A 268 -1.03 11.02 2.32
N LEU A 269 -0.28 11.32 1.27
CA LEU A 269 1.16 11.45 1.35
C LEU A 269 1.52 12.79 1.99
N HIS A 270 2.60 12.81 2.77
CA HIS A 270 3.15 14.02 3.35
C HIS A 270 4.46 14.40 2.64
N LEU A 271 4.34 14.92 1.42
CA LEU A 271 5.45 15.08 0.47
C LEU A 271 6.68 15.79 1.04
N GLN A 272 6.49 16.79 1.91
CA GLN A 272 7.59 17.54 2.55
C GLN A 272 8.53 16.66 3.41
N TRP A 273 8.08 15.46 3.79
CA TRP A 273 8.84 14.50 4.61
C TRP A 273 9.25 13.24 3.84
N ASN A 274 9.09 13.24 2.51
CA ASN A 274 9.67 12.20 1.67
C ASN A 274 11.19 12.36 1.68
N ARG A 275 11.92 11.26 1.87
CA ARG A 275 13.38 11.28 2.02
C ARG A 275 13.99 10.09 1.31
N ILE A 276 15.16 10.30 0.73
CA ILE A 276 16.05 9.21 0.33
C ILE A 276 17.09 9.09 1.43
N TYR A 277 17.25 7.89 1.96
CA TYR A 277 18.23 7.61 3.00
C TYR A 277 19.46 6.94 2.38
N GLY A 278 20.63 7.53 2.56
CA GLY A 278 21.88 7.03 1.96
C GLY A 278 22.92 8.13 1.75
N ILE A 279 24.17 7.71 1.50
CA ILE A 279 25.28 8.63 1.21
C ILE A 279 24.92 9.49 -0.02
N GLY A 280 25.12 10.81 0.09
CA GLY A 280 24.69 11.79 -0.92
C GLY A 280 23.26 12.30 -0.74
N HIS A 281 22.50 11.74 0.21
CA HIS A 281 21.16 12.18 0.59
C HIS A 281 21.04 12.34 2.12
N THR A 282 19.88 12.05 2.71
CA THR A 282 19.71 12.07 4.17
C THR A 282 20.45 10.87 4.77
N TYR A 283 21.45 11.13 5.61
CA TYR A 283 22.27 10.06 6.18
C TYR A 283 22.83 10.48 7.55
N TRP A 284 22.93 9.53 8.46
CA TRP A 284 23.64 9.69 9.72
C TRP A 284 24.21 8.35 10.18
N ASN A 285 25.28 8.41 10.98
CA ASN A 285 25.89 7.24 11.58
C ASN A 285 25.35 7.01 12.99
N GLY A 286 25.10 5.75 13.36
CA GLY A 286 24.60 5.39 14.68
C GLY A 286 23.15 5.84 14.91
N ALA A 287 22.78 5.95 16.19
CA ALA A 287 21.43 6.39 16.57
C ALA A 287 21.22 7.87 16.24
N LEU A 288 20.05 8.24 15.74
CA LEU A 288 19.69 9.62 15.45
C LEU A 288 19.68 10.47 16.73
N GLN A 289 20.34 11.62 16.68
CA GLN A 289 20.48 12.57 17.80
C GLN A 289 20.00 13.96 17.37
N ASP A 290 18.70 14.10 17.11
CA ASP A 290 18.11 15.34 16.60
C ASP A 290 17.34 16.15 17.67
N GLY A 291 17.51 15.79 18.94
CA GLY A 291 16.84 16.43 20.08
C GLY A 291 15.35 16.10 20.21
N GLN A 292 14.77 15.33 19.29
CA GLN A 292 13.38 14.90 19.40
C GLN A 292 13.25 13.65 20.26
N ASP A 293 12.17 13.56 21.04
CA ASP A 293 11.86 12.37 21.81
C ASP A 293 11.27 11.28 20.90
N ARG A 294 12.13 10.35 20.48
CA ARG A 294 11.79 9.20 19.63
C ARG A 294 11.59 7.91 20.43
N GLY A 295 11.35 8.05 21.74
CA GLY A 295 11.18 6.93 22.66
C GLY A 295 12.50 6.31 23.13
N PRO A 296 12.43 5.27 24.00
CA PRO A 296 13.60 4.69 24.66
C PRO A 296 14.49 3.83 23.75
N HIS A 297 14.07 3.54 22.52
CA HIS A 297 14.80 2.70 21.59
C HIS A 297 15.44 3.52 20.48
N PRO A 298 16.71 3.24 20.11
CA PRO A 298 17.43 4.02 19.12
C PRO A 298 16.82 3.89 17.72
N TYR A 299 16.82 4.99 16.98
CA TYR A 299 16.42 5.04 15.58
C TYR A 299 17.65 5.20 14.68
N TYR A 300 17.91 4.18 13.86
CA TYR A 300 19.05 4.16 12.95
C TYR A 300 18.65 4.61 11.55
N CYS A 301 19.61 5.13 10.78
CA CYS A 301 19.38 5.53 9.40
C CYS A 301 18.99 4.30 8.55
N PRO A 302 17.82 4.26 7.89
CA PRO A 302 17.45 3.18 6.97
C PRO A 302 18.14 3.40 5.62
N ALA A 303 19.48 3.39 5.60
CA ALA A 303 20.28 3.64 4.42
C ALA A 303 19.88 2.68 3.27
N GLY A 304 19.78 3.21 2.06
CA GLY A 304 19.33 2.48 0.88
C GLY A 304 17.82 2.46 0.63
N TRP A 305 17.03 3.20 1.42
CA TRP A 305 15.57 3.24 1.28
C TRP A 305 15.06 4.64 0.94
N LYS A 306 14.02 4.70 0.10
CA LYS A 306 13.23 5.90 -0.15
C LYS A 306 11.96 5.84 0.69
N ARG A 307 11.71 6.86 1.49
CA ARG A 307 10.50 7.01 2.30
C ARG A 307 9.48 7.88 1.59
N TYR A 308 8.28 7.34 1.47
CA TYR A 308 7.06 8.07 1.17
C TYR A 308 6.30 8.27 2.48
N ALA A 309 6.37 9.48 3.03
CA ALA A 309 5.76 9.82 4.30
C ALA A 309 4.23 9.78 4.19
N LEU A 310 3.57 9.29 5.22
CA LEU A 310 2.11 9.35 5.32
C LEU A 310 1.72 10.49 6.25
N HIS A 311 0.69 11.23 5.85
CA HIS A 311 0.05 12.20 6.70
C HIS A 311 -0.83 11.47 7.72
N VAL A 312 -0.43 11.51 8.99
CA VAL A 312 -1.12 10.80 10.10
C VAL A 312 -1.74 11.76 11.12
N SER A 313 -1.25 13.00 11.22
CA SER A 313 -1.71 14.00 12.20
C SER A 313 -1.06 15.36 11.89
N GLU A 314 -1.80 16.45 12.13
CA GLU A 314 -1.30 17.83 12.02
C GLU A 314 -0.25 18.17 13.10
N ASN A 315 -0.37 17.59 14.30
CA ASN A 315 0.54 17.76 15.43
C ASN A 315 1.41 16.53 15.67
N TYR A 316 2.00 16.00 14.58
CA TYR A 316 2.75 14.73 14.57
C TYR A 316 3.75 14.59 15.72
N ASP A 317 4.63 15.58 15.91
CA ASP A 317 5.71 15.51 16.92
C ASP A 317 5.17 15.51 18.36
N GLU A 318 4.09 16.25 18.62
CA GLU A 318 3.44 16.27 19.93
C GLU A 318 2.70 14.96 20.19
N LYS A 319 1.87 14.51 19.24
CA LYS A 319 1.06 13.29 19.38
C LYS A 319 1.90 12.03 19.57
N PHE A 320 3.02 11.93 18.85
CA PHE A 320 3.88 10.74 18.86
C PHE A 320 5.19 10.95 19.64
N LYS A 321 5.24 11.96 20.50
CA LYS A 321 6.36 12.19 21.42
C LYS A 321 6.59 10.94 22.27
N GLY A 322 7.83 10.42 22.29
CA GLY A 322 8.18 9.22 23.06
C GLY A 322 7.81 7.89 22.38
N TRP A 323 7.21 7.90 21.19
CA TRP A 323 6.90 6.68 20.45
C TRP A 323 8.11 6.19 19.67
N CYS A 324 8.39 4.89 19.73
CA CYS A 324 9.52 4.29 19.02
C CYS A 324 9.24 4.12 17.53
N PHE A 325 10.26 4.29 16.70
CA PHE A 325 10.22 3.83 15.31
C PHE A 325 10.39 2.32 15.24
N CYS A 326 9.65 1.68 14.35
CA CYS A 326 9.87 0.29 13.98
C CYS A 326 9.45 0.07 12.52
N TYR A 327 9.72 -1.11 12.01
CA TYR A 327 9.40 -1.52 10.65
C TYR A 327 8.60 -2.81 10.65
N HIS A 328 7.70 -2.93 9.69
CA HIS A 328 6.91 -4.13 9.43
C HIS A 328 7.05 -4.52 7.96
N GLY A 329 7.63 -5.70 7.71
CA GLY A 329 7.66 -6.29 6.38
C GLY A 329 6.31 -6.91 6.05
N THR A 330 5.86 -6.76 4.81
CA THR A 330 4.65 -7.44 4.30
C THR A 330 4.79 -7.80 2.82
N LYS A 331 3.81 -8.52 2.28
CA LYS A 331 3.69 -8.80 0.83
C LYS A 331 3.01 -7.64 0.11
N PHE A 332 3.30 -7.47 -1.18
CA PHE A 332 2.70 -6.41 -2.01
C PHE A 332 1.17 -6.50 -2.04
N ALA A 333 0.63 -7.72 -2.15
CA ALA A 333 -0.81 -7.96 -2.15
C ALA A 333 -1.53 -7.48 -0.87
N TYR A 334 -0.82 -7.28 0.25
CA TYR A 334 -1.40 -6.81 1.51
C TYR A 334 -1.04 -5.37 1.85
N GLY A 335 -0.13 -4.72 1.10
CA GLY A 335 0.35 -3.38 1.43
C GLY A 335 -0.79 -2.36 1.51
N LEU A 336 -1.64 -2.31 0.47
CA LEU A 336 -2.75 -1.37 0.43
C LEU A 336 -3.82 -1.67 1.50
N SER A 337 -4.19 -2.93 1.69
CA SER A 337 -5.18 -3.30 2.72
C SER A 337 -4.69 -2.97 4.12
N ILE A 338 -3.40 -3.16 4.43
CA ILE A 338 -2.84 -2.75 5.72
C ILE A 338 -2.88 -1.23 5.90
N LEU A 339 -2.57 -0.46 4.86
CA LEU A 339 -2.61 1.00 4.95
C LEU A 339 -4.02 1.56 5.18
N LEU A 340 -5.02 0.93 4.60
CA LEU A 340 -6.43 1.33 4.69
C LEU A 340 -7.07 0.82 5.99
N SER A 341 -6.81 -0.44 6.36
CA SER A 341 -7.52 -1.13 7.44
C SER A 341 -6.71 -1.29 8.72
N GLY A 342 -5.39 -1.08 8.70
CA GLY A 342 -4.51 -1.31 9.85
C GLY A 342 -3.83 -2.68 9.85
N LEU A 343 -3.15 -3.01 10.95
CA LEU A 343 -2.36 -4.24 11.08
C LEU A 343 -3.11 -5.33 11.84
N LYS A 344 -3.12 -6.55 11.30
CA LYS A 344 -3.63 -7.73 12.01
C LYS A 344 -2.52 -8.41 12.82
N PRO A 345 -2.83 -9.00 13.98
CA PRO A 345 -1.93 -9.92 14.66
C PRO A 345 -1.48 -11.05 13.74
N ALA A 346 -0.23 -11.49 13.86
CA ALA A 346 0.27 -12.63 13.12
C ALA A 346 -0.47 -13.91 13.54
N THR A 347 -0.82 -14.74 12.56
CA THR A 347 -1.45 -16.05 12.78
C THR A 347 -0.44 -17.11 13.24
N ALA A 348 0.79 -17.04 12.72
CA ALA A 348 1.92 -17.85 13.15
C ALA A 348 2.72 -17.11 14.23
N THR A 349 2.85 -17.70 15.42
CA THR A 349 3.22 -16.97 16.64
C THR A 349 4.47 -17.53 17.32
N ALA A 350 5.63 -17.45 16.65
CA ALA A 350 6.91 -17.89 17.22
C ALA A 350 7.21 -17.27 18.60
N HIS A 351 6.75 -16.03 18.82
CA HIS A 351 6.90 -15.29 20.06
C HIS A 351 5.56 -14.88 20.69
N GLY A 352 4.47 -15.56 20.34
CA GLY A 352 3.11 -15.27 20.83
C GLY A 352 2.29 -14.38 19.90
N GLN A 353 1.03 -14.17 20.26
CA GLN A 353 0.07 -13.39 19.47
C GLN A 353 0.34 -11.89 19.60
N GLY A 354 0.36 -11.20 18.47
CA GLY A 354 0.55 -9.75 18.36
C GLY A 354 1.02 -9.36 16.96
N ILE A 355 1.31 -8.08 16.79
CA ILE A 355 1.88 -7.55 15.54
C ILE A 355 3.41 -7.63 15.63
N TYR A 356 4.02 -8.26 14.64
CA TYR A 356 5.48 -8.43 14.60
C TYR A 356 6.12 -7.21 13.91
N ALA A 357 7.10 -6.60 14.56
CA ALA A 357 7.84 -5.47 14.04
C ALA A 357 9.32 -5.58 14.44
N SER A 358 10.15 -4.69 13.92
CA SER A 358 11.57 -4.63 14.27
C SER A 358 12.11 -3.21 14.26
N LEU A 359 13.12 -2.94 15.08
CA LEU A 359 13.96 -1.74 14.92
C LEU A 359 14.81 -1.78 13.65
N SER A 360 15.11 -2.97 13.15
CA SER A 360 16.00 -3.18 12.02
C SER A 360 15.23 -3.31 10.72
N ILE A 361 15.40 -2.32 9.85
CA ILE A 361 14.92 -2.42 8.47
C ILE A 361 15.64 -3.55 7.70
N VAL A 362 16.91 -3.82 8.05
CA VAL A 362 17.72 -4.89 7.48
C VAL A 362 17.15 -6.26 7.80
N TYR A 363 16.63 -6.47 9.01
CA TYR A 363 15.95 -7.70 9.38
C TYR A 363 14.62 -7.87 8.64
N VAL A 364 13.73 -6.86 8.69
CA VAL A 364 12.38 -6.98 8.10
C VAL A 364 12.39 -7.00 6.57
N CYS A 365 13.48 -6.58 5.92
CA CYS A 365 13.61 -6.69 4.48
C CYS A 365 13.92 -8.11 4.00
N HIS A 366 14.15 -9.07 4.92
CA HIS A 366 14.27 -10.47 4.55
C HIS A 366 13.01 -10.95 3.82
N PRO A 367 13.12 -11.74 2.74
CA PRO A 367 11.98 -12.10 1.90
C PRO A 367 10.86 -12.91 2.59
N ARG A 368 11.13 -13.46 3.79
CA ARG A 368 10.09 -14.02 4.67
C ARG A 368 9.04 -12.98 5.08
N TYR A 369 9.50 -11.75 5.36
CA TYR A 369 8.65 -10.68 5.88
C TYR A 369 8.30 -9.69 4.79
N SER A 370 9.27 -9.24 3.98
CA SER A 370 9.07 -8.26 2.91
C SER A 370 9.31 -8.88 1.54
N GLU A 371 8.24 -9.00 0.75
CA GLU A 371 8.31 -9.62 -0.58
C GLU A 371 9.29 -8.88 -1.50
N VAL A 372 10.10 -9.65 -2.23
CA VAL A 372 10.93 -9.16 -3.35
C VAL A 372 10.13 -9.34 -4.63
N LYS A 373 9.74 -8.24 -5.27
CA LYS A 373 9.05 -8.29 -6.55
C LYS A 373 10.00 -7.89 -7.67
N LYS A 374 10.10 -8.73 -8.70
CA LYS A 374 10.77 -8.36 -9.95
C LYS A 374 9.88 -7.38 -10.71
N ILE A 375 10.47 -6.32 -11.22
CA ILE A 375 9.79 -5.32 -12.05
C ILE A 375 9.78 -5.84 -13.48
N GLU A 376 8.60 -5.97 -14.07
CA GLU A 376 8.44 -6.42 -15.45
C GLU A 376 9.12 -5.44 -16.41
N SER A 377 9.80 -5.96 -17.43
CA SER A 377 10.58 -5.12 -18.36
C SER A 377 9.73 -4.04 -19.05
N SER A 378 8.43 -4.30 -19.24
CA SER A 378 7.46 -3.34 -19.77
C SER A 378 7.13 -2.20 -18.80
N GLU A 379 7.25 -2.43 -17.49
CA GLU A 379 6.95 -1.46 -16.43
C GLU A 379 8.18 -0.64 -16.02
N GLN A 380 9.39 -1.14 -16.28
CA GLN A 380 10.64 -0.46 -15.90
C GLN A 380 10.68 0.98 -16.42
N ASN A 381 10.35 1.19 -17.69
CA ASN A 381 10.38 2.54 -18.28
C ASN A 381 9.35 3.51 -17.67
N ASN A 382 8.31 3.02 -17.01
CA ASN A 382 7.23 3.85 -16.47
C ASN A 382 7.51 4.33 -15.04
N PHE A 383 8.17 3.49 -14.23
CA PHE A 383 8.30 3.76 -12.79
C PHE A 383 9.73 3.69 -12.26
N PHE A 384 10.52 2.78 -12.81
CA PHE A 384 11.84 2.41 -12.30
C PHE A 384 12.79 2.09 -13.44
N ARG A 385 13.15 3.11 -14.25
CA ARG A 385 13.97 2.98 -15.47
C ARG A 385 15.25 2.16 -15.27
N ARG A 386 15.86 2.22 -14.08
CA ARG A 386 17.09 1.45 -13.75
C ARG A 386 16.82 0.29 -12.79
N GLY A 387 15.61 0.18 -12.26
CA GLY A 387 15.22 -0.83 -11.29
C GLY A 387 14.82 -2.14 -11.96
N LYS A 388 15.31 -3.26 -11.42
CA LYS A 388 14.85 -4.61 -11.78
C LYS A 388 14.07 -5.29 -10.68
N TYR A 389 14.28 -4.89 -9.43
CA TYR A 389 13.58 -5.42 -8.27
C TYR A 389 13.12 -4.30 -7.37
N VAL A 390 11.99 -4.52 -6.70
CA VAL A 390 11.41 -3.62 -5.73
C VAL A 390 11.01 -4.39 -4.47
N GLN A 391 11.27 -3.77 -3.33
CA GLN A 391 10.78 -4.20 -2.02
C GLN A 391 10.15 -3.03 -1.30
N PHE A 392 9.16 -3.29 -0.46
CA PHE A 392 8.65 -2.27 0.44
C PHE A 392 8.45 -2.83 1.86
N VAL A 393 8.58 -1.92 2.83
CA VAL A 393 8.23 -2.17 4.23
C VAL A 393 7.45 -0.97 4.76
N LEU A 394 6.64 -1.20 5.79
CA LEU A 394 5.94 -0.13 6.49
C LEU A 394 6.86 0.42 7.58
N GLN A 395 7.01 1.74 7.64
CA GLN A 395 7.60 2.41 8.80
C GLN A 395 6.48 2.80 9.76
N CYS A 396 6.58 2.30 10.99
CA CYS A 396 5.58 2.50 12.03
C CYS A 396 6.14 3.27 13.22
N ARG A 397 5.23 3.87 13.99
CA ARG A 397 5.48 4.34 15.37
C ARG A 397 4.70 3.43 16.32
N VAL A 398 5.32 3.03 17.43
CA VAL A 398 4.69 2.23 18.48
C VAL A 398 4.93 2.88 19.84
N HIS A 399 3.88 2.97 20.66
CA HIS A 399 4.02 3.46 22.02
C HIS A 399 4.79 2.41 22.86
N PRO A 400 5.82 2.78 23.64
CA PRO A 400 6.68 1.81 24.34
C PRO A 400 5.92 0.85 25.26
N SER A 401 4.85 1.32 25.91
CA SER A 401 4.01 0.49 26.79
C SER A 401 3.26 -0.63 26.06
N ASN A 402 3.16 -0.58 24.73
CA ASN A 402 2.48 -1.59 23.92
C ASN A 402 3.45 -2.62 23.33
N ILE A 403 4.77 -2.48 23.58
CA ILE A 403 5.77 -3.49 23.18
C ILE A 403 5.72 -4.62 24.22
N LYS A 404 4.96 -5.67 23.90
CA LYS A 404 4.72 -6.81 24.81
C LYS A 404 5.96 -7.65 25.03
N ARG A 405 6.73 -7.86 23.96
CA ARG A 405 7.94 -8.71 23.98
C ARG A 405 8.99 -8.14 23.04
N ILE A 406 10.24 -8.21 23.51
CA ILE A 406 11.44 -8.01 22.73
C ILE A 406 12.20 -9.35 22.77
N ARG A 407 12.53 -9.89 21.60
CA ARG A 407 13.05 -11.25 21.44
C ARG A 407 14.13 -11.31 20.38
N GLN A 408 14.77 -12.48 20.36
CA GLN A 408 15.75 -12.82 19.35
C GLN A 408 15.10 -12.99 17.98
N GLU A 409 15.91 -12.91 16.94
CA GLU A 409 15.52 -13.22 15.57
C GLU A 409 14.92 -14.64 15.42
N THR A 410 13.98 -14.81 14.50
CA THR A 410 13.28 -16.08 14.23
C THR A 410 13.70 -16.73 12.91
N LEU A 411 14.76 -16.21 12.27
CA LEU A 411 15.33 -16.66 11.01
C LEU A 411 16.56 -17.56 11.17
N GLY A 412 16.93 -17.91 12.41
CA GLY A 412 18.02 -18.85 12.70
C GLY A 412 19.34 -18.42 12.08
N ALA A 413 19.67 -17.13 12.13
CA ALA A 413 20.93 -16.57 11.63
C ALA A 413 22.15 -17.01 12.46
N GLY A 414 21.94 -17.69 13.60
CA GLY A 414 23.01 -18.17 14.46
C GLY A 414 23.87 -17.02 14.97
N ASN A 415 25.18 -17.10 14.75
CA ASN A 415 26.14 -16.07 15.14
C ASN A 415 26.32 -14.97 14.07
N THR A 416 25.63 -15.06 12.93
CA THR A 416 25.71 -14.04 11.89
C THR A 416 25.07 -12.75 12.39
N ILE A 417 25.79 -11.63 12.34
CA ILE A 417 25.25 -10.31 12.63
C ILE A 417 24.25 -9.95 11.52
N ILE A 418 22.98 -9.75 11.88
CA ILE A 418 21.94 -9.35 10.93
C ILE A 418 22.04 -7.86 10.61
N ASP A 419 22.09 -7.04 11.66
CA ASP A 419 22.17 -5.59 11.57
C ASP A 419 23.29 -5.13 12.51
N PRO A 420 24.30 -4.40 12.02
CA PRO A 420 25.41 -3.94 12.87
C PRO A 420 24.94 -2.99 13.99
N ASN A 421 23.77 -2.37 13.85
CA ASN A 421 23.22 -1.44 14.83
C ASN A 421 22.25 -2.09 15.83
N VAL A 422 21.70 -3.27 15.50
CA VAL A 422 20.66 -3.93 16.32
C VAL A 422 21.08 -5.36 16.63
N LYS A 423 21.30 -5.65 17.93
CA LYS A 423 21.68 -6.99 18.38
C LYS A 423 20.59 -8.01 18.05
N ASN A 424 20.99 -9.17 17.55
CA ASN A 424 20.08 -10.25 17.16
C ASN A 424 19.10 -10.67 18.26
N ASN A 425 19.47 -10.57 19.55
CA ASN A 425 18.64 -11.01 20.68
C ASN A 425 17.52 -10.03 21.08
N ILE A 426 17.46 -8.84 20.47
CA ILE A 426 16.45 -7.81 20.72
C ILE A 426 15.80 -7.26 19.44
N ILE A 427 16.04 -7.92 18.31
CA ILE A 427 15.69 -7.39 16.99
C ILE A 427 14.20 -7.56 16.66
N GLU A 428 13.52 -8.56 17.24
CA GLU A 428 12.12 -8.85 16.93
C GLU A 428 11.20 -8.39 18.07
N TRP A 429 10.19 -7.61 17.71
CA TRP A 429 9.21 -7.04 18.63
C TRP A 429 7.83 -7.65 18.39
N VAL A 430 7.12 -7.95 19.48
CA VAL A 430 5.69 -8.29 19.45
C VAL A 430 4.93 -7.14 20.10
N VAL A 431 4.13 -6.44 19.30
CA VAL A 431 3.27 -5.34 19.72
C VAL A 431 1.90 -5.88 20.11
N ASP A 432 1.41 -5.46 21.27
CA ASP A 432 0.09 -5.85 21.77
C ASP A 432 -1.02 -5.14 20.98
N THR A 433 -2.07 -5.88 20.64
CA THR A 433 -3.30 -5.32 20.06
C THR A 433 -4.38 -5.09 21.11
N LYS A 434 -4.10 -5.36 22.39
CA LYS A 434 -5.04 -5.21 23.52
C LYS A 434 -6.35 -5.99 23.28
N GLY A 435 -6.25 -7.16 22.67
CA GLY A 435 -7.38 -8.00 22.32
C GLY A 435 -8.15 -7.57 21.05
N LYS A 436 -7.71 -6.52 20.35
CA LYS A 436 -8.29 -6.13 19.06
C LYS A 436 -7.82 -7.06 17.95
N ASP A 437 -8.72 -7.38 17.02
CA ASP A 437 -8.43 -8.17 15.82
C ASP A 437 -7.59 -7.40 14.79
N ILE A 438 -7.67 -6.07 14.84
CA ILE A 438 -6.93 -5.13 14.00
C ILE A 438 -6.41 -3.99 14.89
N ALA A 439 -5.15 -3.61 14.71
CA ALA A 439 -4.64 -2.31 15.14
C ALA A 439 -4.90 -1.28 14.04
N ASP A 440 -6.05 -0.60 14.15
CA ASP A 440 -6.44 0.48 13.25
C ASP A 440 -5.54 1.68 13.47
N PHE A 441 -4.95 2.19 12.38
CA PHE A 441 -4.06 3.35 12.41
C PHE A 441 -4.78 4.67 12.69
N ASN A 442 -6.11 4.71 12.57
CA ASN A 442 -6.92 5.90 12.84
C ASN A 442 -7.50 5.91 14.25
N ASP A 443 -7.40 4.79 14.96
CA ASP A 443 -7.86 4.68 16.34
C ASP A 443 -7.09 5.69 17.22
N PRO A 444 -7.77 6.56 17.99
CA PRO A 444 -7.09 7.45 18.93
C PRO A 444 -6.25 6.68 19.96
N ASP A 445 -6.63 5.45 20.27
CA ASP A 445 -5.93 4.53 21.17
C ASP A 445 -5.09 3.49 20.41
N ALA A 446 -4.76 3.76 19.14
CA ALA A 446 -3.94 2.89 18.31
C ALA A 446 -2.66 2.48 19.06
N THR A 447 -2.34 1.20 19.09
CA THR A 447 -1.10 0.75 19.74
C THR A 447 0.12 0.95 18.86
N ILE A 448 -0.09 1.05 17.55
CA ILE A 448 0.88 1.22 16.48
C ILE A 448 0.24 2.02 15.34
N VAL A 449 1.00 2.89 14.68
CA VAL A 449 0.55 3.66 13.51
C VAL A 449 1.57 3.56 12.38
N CYS A 450 1.11 3.40 11.14
CA CYS A 450 1.98 3.49 9.96
C CYS A 450 2.19 4.95 9.55
N THR A 451 3.44 5.39 9.56
CA THR A 451 3.84 6.78 9.30
C THR A 451 4.58 6.97 7.98
N GLY A 452 4.97 5.87 7.31
CA GLY A 452 5.67 5.93 6.04
C GLY A 452 5.69 4.59 5.33
N LEU A 453 5.81 4.66 4.01
CA LEU A 453 6.18 3.53 3.16
C LEU A 453 7.66 3.65 2.83
N MET A 454 8.44 2.62 3.15
CA MET A 454 9.84 2.54 2.78
C MET A 454 9.94 1.67 1.54
N LEU A 455 10.48 2.21 0.46
CA LEU A 455 10.68 1.53 -0.81
C LEU A 455 12.19 1.37 -1.08
N ARG A 456 12.60 0.19 -1.51
CA ARG A 456 13.95 -0.07 -2.01
C ARG A 456 13.85 -0.63 -3.42
N VAL A 457 14.57 0.00 -4.33
CA VAL A 457 14.66 -0.42 -5.74
C VAL A 457 16.10 -0.77 -6.04
N THR A 458 16.31 -1.89 -6.72
CA THR A 458 17.66 -2.38 -7.04
C THR A 458 17.80 -2.83 -8.48
N ASP A 459 19.00 -2.71 -9.04
CA ASP A 459 19.34 -3.12 -10.41
C ASP A 459 19.59 -4.64 -10.58
N ASN A 460 19.63 -5.37 -9.46
CA ASN A 460 19.75 -6.81 -9.37
C ASN A 460 19.03 -7.32 -8.10
N HIS A 461 19.03 -8.63 -7.85
CA HIS A 461 18.31 -9.19 -6.71
C HIS A 461 18.85 -8.61 -5.38
N PRO A 462 18.00 -8.09 -4.48
CA PRO A 462 18.44 -7.41 -3.26
C PRO A 462 19.17 -8.33 -2.27
N GLY A 463 19.08 -9.65 -2.44
CA GLY A 463 19.88 -10.64 -1.71
C GLY A 463 21.38 -10.63 -2.02
N LEU A 464 21.82 -9.83 -2.99
CA LEU A 464 23.23 -9.56 -3.29
C LEU A 464 23.74 -8.26 -2.63
N LEU A 465 22.88 -7.46 -2.00
CA LEU A 465 23.31 -6.27 -1.26
C LEU A 465 24.20 -6.67 -0.06
N PRO A 466 25.14 -5.81 0.37
CA PRO A 466 25.95 -6.05 1.58
C PRO A 466 25.11 -6.33 2.84
N ASP A 467 24.04 -5.55 3.05
CA ASP A 467 23.18 -5.70 4.24
C ASP A 467 22.29 -6.96 4.17
N SER A 468 22.18 -7.59 3.01
CA SER A 468 21.39 -8.81 2.80
C SER A 468 22.26 -10.09 2.83
N GLN A 469 23.57 -9.98 3.07
CA GLN A 469 24.47 -11.13 3.01
C GLN A 469 24.13 -12.23 4.02
N TRP A 470 23.55 -11.85 5.15
CA TRP A 470 23.12 -12.79 6.19
C TRP A 470 21.95 -13.69 5.74
N TRP A 471 21.19 -13.31 4.69
CA TRP A 471 20.08 -14.11 4.17
C TRP A 471 20.54 -15.53 3.81
N HIS A 472 21.73 -15.63 3.21
CA HIS A 472 22.39 -16.88 2.79
C HIS A 472 22.74 -17.82 3.96
N THR A 473 22.70 -17.33 5.19
CA THR A 473 22.99 -18.09 6.41
C THR A 473 21.74 -18.38 7.25
N SER A 474 20.58 -17.83 6.87
CA SER A 474 19.31 -18.12 7.55
C SER A 474 18.90 -19.58 7.36
N HIS A 475 18.25 -20.19 8.35
CA HIS A 475 17.83 -21.60 8.26
C HIS A 475 16.87 -21.87 7.09
N LEU A 476 16.18 -20.83 6.59
CA LEU A 476 15.27 -20.92 5.46
C LEU A 476 16.00 -21.21 4.14
N CYS A 477 17.27 -20.80 4.02
CA CYS A 477 18.10 -21.04 2.85
C CYS A 477 18.65 -22.47 2.74
N ASN A 478 18.51 -23.30 3.79
CA ASN A 478 18.91 -24.70 3.76
C ASN A 478 17.93 -25.60 2.98
N ASN A 479 16.75 -25.09 2.65
CA ASN A 479 15.80 -25.81 1.81
C ASN A 479 16.06 -25.45 0.35
N LYS A 480 16.21 -26.48 -0.52
CA LYS A 480 16.36 -26.32 -1.97
C LYS A 480 15.27 -25.43 -2.61
N ASN A 481 14.12 -25.31 -1.94
CA ASN A 481 12.97 -24.51 -2.36
C ASN A 481 12.66 -23.40 -1.34
N CYS A 482 13.60 -22.51 -1.02
CA CYS A 482 13.28 -21.33 -0.19
C CYS A 482 12.32 -20.41 -0.95
N CYS A 483 11.02 -20.74 -0.93
CA CYS A 483 9.96 -20.05 -1.66
C CYS A 483 9.85 -18.57 -1.27
N ALA A 484 10.38 -18.21 -0.11
CA ALA A 484 10.38 -16.84 0.37
C ALA A 484 11.28 -15.93 -0.48
N LEU A 485 12.39 -16.41 -1.04
CA LEU A 485 13.38 -15.55 -1.70
C LEU A 485 12.88 -14.90 -3.00
N GLY A 486 11.81 -15.41 -3.61
CA GLY A 486 11.36 -14.93 -4.94
C GLY A 486 12.32 -15.26 -6.09
N ILE A 487 13.42 -15.98 -5.79
CA ILE A 487 14.41 -16.49 -6.73
C ILE A 487 14.92 -17.84 -6.23
N ASP A 488 15.32 -18.71 -7.15
CA ASP A 488 16.01 -19.95 -6.81
C ASP A 488 17.30 -19.64 -6.02
N HIS A 489 17.46 -20.29 -4.86
CA HIS A 489 18.59 -20.02 -3.97
C HIS A 489 19.93 -20.41 -4.60
N THR A 490 19.97 -21.46 -5.42
CA THR A 490 21.17 -21.88 -6.14
C THR A 490 21.58 -20.81 -7.16
N VAL A 491 20.61 -20.24 -7.88
CA VAL A 491 20.86 -19.12 -8.80
C VAL A 491 21.44 -17.93 -8.04
N LEU A 492 20.82 -17.49 -6.95
CA LEU A 492 21.30 -16.35 -6.17
C LEU A 492 22.71 -16.60 -5.58
N LYS A 493 22.98 -17.83 -5.13
CA LYS A 493 24.30 -18.24 -4.63
C LYS A 493 25.36 -18.24 -5.74
N ASN A 494 25.01 -18.71 -6.94
CA ASN A 494 25.91 -18.70 -8.10
C ASN A 494 26.23 -17.26 -8.53
N GLN A 495 25.23 -16.37 -8.57
CA GLN A 495 25.44 -14.94 -8.84
C GLN A 495 26.45 -14.35 -7.84
N LYS A 496 26.28 -14.63 -6.54
CA LYS A 496 27.22 -14.20 -5.51
C LYS A 496 28.63 -14.76 -5.72
N ILE A 497 28.77 -16.05 -6.05
CA ILE A 497 30.07 -16.68 -6.32
C ILE A 497 30.75 -16.06 -7.54
N ASN A 498 29.98 -15.70 -8.57
CA ASN A 498 30.48 -15.05 -9.78
C ASN A 498 30.86 -13.58 -9.58
N GLY A 499 30.61 -13.02 -8.39
CA GLY A 499 30.90 -11.63 -8.07
C GLY A 499 29.85 -10.65 -8.59
N ASP A 500 28.65 -11.12 -8.93
CA ASP A 500 27.55 -10.25 -9.29
C ASP A 500 27.26 -9.28 -8.15
N ARG A 501 27.05 -8.02 -8.53
CA ARG A 501 26.72 -6.94 -7.59
C ARG A 501 25.27 -6.53 -7.76
N CYS A 502 24.77 -5.90 -6.71
CA CYS A 502 23.48 -5.27 -6.67
C CYS A 502 23.68 -3.86 -6.11
N ASN A 503 23.15 -2.88 -6.83
CA ASN A 503 23.15 -1.49 -6.44
C ASN A 503 21.73 -1.05 -6.17
N ILE A 504 21.61 -0.16 -5.19
CA ILE A 504 20.37 0.55 -4.94
C ILE A 504 20.27 1.65 -5.98
N VAL A 505 19.13 1.72 -6.65
CA VAL A 505 18.85 2.75 -7.64
C VAL A 505 17.87 3.75 -7.04
N HIS A 506 18.26 5.01 -7.07
CA HIS A 506 17.42 6.13 -6.69
C HIS A 506 16.99 6.82 -7.98
N GLU A 507 15.67 7.00 -8.13
CA GLU A 507 15.04 7.77 -9.21
C GLU A 507 14.43 9.05 -8.69
#